data_AF-A0A926IL68-F1
#
_entry.id   AF-A0A926IL68-F1
#
_cell.length_a   1.000
_cell.length_b   1.000
_cell.length_c   1.000
_cell.angle_alpha   90.00
_cell.angle_beta   90.00
_cell.angle_gamma   90.00
#
_symmetry.space_group_name_H-M   'P 1'
#
loop_
_entity.id
_entity.type
_entity.pdbx_description
1 polymer ?
#
loop_
_entity_poly.entity_id
_entity_poly.type
_entity_poly.pdbx_seq_one_letter_code
_entity_poly.pdbx_strand_id
1 'polypeptide(L)'
;MAFEATKREWSELYAFFRLLADGKVSLGTSQTKKNDANQWPVAMVQREEHDGTRRYYIEKDDIHIVGENMDKRVPREDFHTVAGLILQAVKSSSVDDVVSPDGVEEFLDEAAIFDLEAKTDDRTDFSVAFWHPEAPLTGFNVRSRLSIMNPLLDGGRTANLKLEQTGIKFAVPTVNKINALPESPNEVAERMMMIERLGGSLKYSDVADRVFRCNLLMIDLHFPRMLAEMVRIMHLDGITRISELAETIKQSNPLKIKEELINKHGFYEFKIKQFLLALALGMRPAKIYNGTDSAVEGLLLVDGNGDVLCYHKSEKKTFEDFLFFNTRLEKGSVDKDKYGFLEKENGTYYFKLNVKIGLVKR
;
A
#
# COMPACT_ATOMS: atom_id res chain seq x y z
N MET A 1 24.00 18.26 16.30
CA MET A 1 22.56 18.13 16.60
C MET A 1 22.18 16.77 16.10
N ALA A 2 21.57 15.94 16.94
CA ALA A 2 21.06 14.65 16.49
C ALA A 2 20.07 14.89 15.34
N PHE A 3 20.11 14.07 14.29
CA PHE A 3 19.17 14.22 13.19
C PHE A 3 17.77 13.71 13.59
N GLU A 4 16.76 14.20 12.88
CA GLU A 4 15.37 13.77 13.03
C GLU A 4 14.95 12.99 11.79
N ALA A 5 14.10 11.98 11.99
CA ALA A 5 13.49 11.25 10.90
C ALA A 5 12.07 10.82 11.27
N THR A 6 11.26 10.59 10.25
CA THR A 6 9.87 10.16 10.43
C THR A 6 9.80 8.77 11.05
N LYS A 7 8.71 8.47 11.75
CA LYS A 7 8.45 7.12 12.27
C LYS A 7 8.45 6.05 11.19
N ARG A 8 8.15 6.42 9.93
CA ARG A 8 8.24 5.52 8.78
C ARG A 8 9.69 5.11 8.55
N GLU A 9 10.58 6.08 8.35
CA GLU A 9 12.01 5.87 8.10
C GLU A 9 12.65 5.05 9.22
N TRP A 10 12.34 5.39 10.48
CA TRP A 10 12.78 4.61 11.63
C TRP A 10 12.23 3.17 11.63
N SER A 11 10.99 2.97 11.18
CA SER A 11 10.40 1.62 11.13
C SER A 11 10.98 0.75 10.01
N GLU A 12 11.36 1.34 8.88
CA GLU A 12 12.05 0.66 7.78
C GLU A 12 13.42 0.14 8.27
N LEU A 13 14.19 1.02 8.91
CA LEU A 13 15.47 0.69 9.49
C LEU A 13 15.34 -0.31 10.65
N TYR A 14 14.33 -0.16 11.52
CA TYR A 14 14.02 -1.12 12.56
C TYR A 14 13.79 -2.51 11.99
N ALA A 15 12.95 -2.65 10.96
CA ALA A 15 12.68 -3.94 10.33
C ALA A 15 13.96 -4.55 9.74
N PHE A 16 14.78 -3.74 9.08
CA PHE A 16 16.09 -4.13 8.55
C PHE A 16 17.00 -4.69 9.66
N PHE A 17 17.19 -3.96 10.76
CA PHE A 17 18.00 -4.42 11.90
C PHE A 17 17.45 -5.66 12.58
N ARG A 18 16.12 -5.78 12.71
CA ARG A 18 15.51 -7.00 13.24
C ARG A 18 15.80 -8.22 12.37
N LEU A 19 15.76 -8.09 11.04
CA LEU A 19 16.11 -9.20 10.16
C LEU A 19 17.56 -9.64 10.33
N LEU A 20 18.49 -8.69 10.42
CA LEU A 20 19.91 -8.97 10.65
C LEU A 20 20.15 -9.61 12.01
N ALA A 21 19.59 -9.03 13.07
CA ALA A 21 19.71 -9.53 14.43
C ALA A 21 19.08 -10.91 14.61
N ASP A 22 17.91 -11.17 14.04
CA ASP A 22 17.19 -12.44 14.22
C ASP A 22 17.67 -13.54 13.27
N GLY A 23 18.22 -13.18 12.10
CA GLY A 23 18.67 -14.13 11.07
C GLY A 23 17.55 -14.98 10.48
N LYS A 24 16.30 -14.59 10.74
CA LYS A 24 15.09 -15.25 10.27
C LYS A 24 13.90 -14.29 10.38
N VAL A 25 12.86 -14.56 9.61
CA VAL A 25 11.59 -13.84 9.68
C VAL A 25 10.43 -14.81 9.77
N SER A 26 9.43 -14.49 10.58
CA SER A 26 8.21 -15.31 10.68
C SER A 26 7.21 -14.88 9.62
N LEU A 27 6.56 -15.84 8.97
CA LEU A 27 5.46 -15.52 8.07
C LEU A 27 4.25 -15.01 8.86
N GLY A 28 3.54 -14.03 8.29
CA GLY A 28 2.30 -13.51 8.83
C GLY A 28 1.10 -14.37 8.44
N THR A 29 0.11 -14.45 9.33
CA THR A 29 -1.23 -14.98 9.01
C THR A 29 -2.12 -13.88 8.42
N SER A 30 -3.25 -14.24 7.81
CA SER A 30 -4.23 -13.27 7.30
C SER A 30 -4.78 -12.31 8.37
N GLN A 31 -4.69 -12.70 9.65
CA GLN A 31 -5.10 -11.90 10.81
C GLN A 31 -3.94 -11.16 11.48
N THR A 32 -2.82 -10.99 10.79
CA THR A 32 -1.63 -10.27 11.28
C THR A 32 -1.02 -10.83 12.55
N LYS A 33 -1.10 -12.16 12.71
CA LYS A 33 -0.40 -12.88 13.78
C LYS A 33 0.85 -13.53 13.23
N LYS A 34 1.89 -13.55 14.06
CA LYS A 34 3.11 -14.31 13.85
C LYS A 34 2.82 -15.80 13.75
N ASN A 35 3.40 -16.46 12.74
CA ASN A 35 3.38 -17.91 12.62
C ASN A 35 4.76 -18.48 12.94
N ASP A 36 5.02 -18.78 14.22
CA ASP A 36 6.33 -19.32 14.65
C ASP A 36 6.62 -20.71 14.09
N ALA A 37 5.61 -21.44 13.61
CA ALA A 37 5.81 -22.72 12.94
C ALA A 37 6.35 -22.55 11.50
N ASN A 38 6.30 -21.34 10.93
CA ASN A 38 6.75 -21.06 9.57
C ASN A 38 7.67 -19.84 9.55
N GLN A 39 8.95 -20.09 9.83
CA GLN A 39 10.02 -19.10 9.86
C GLN A 39 10.99 -19.35 8.72
N TRP A 40 11.37 -18.30 8.00
CA TRP A 40 12.31 -18.37 6.91
C TRP A 40 13.67 -17.81 7.36
N PRO A 41 14.75 -18.58 7.24
CA PRO A 41 16.08 -18.09 7.54
C PRO A 41 16.48 -17.01 6.52
N VAL A 42 17.02 -15.92 7.05
CA VAL A 42 17.59 -14.83 6.27
C VAL A 42 19.09 -15.06 6.20
N ALA A 43 19.63 -15.17 4.99
CA ALA A 43 21.06 -15.40 4.79
C ALA A 43 21.81 -14.09 4.52
N MET A 44 21.20 -13.19 3.76
CA MET A 44 21.78 -11.90 3.42
C MET A 44 20.69 -10.88 3.11
N VAL A 45 20.93 -9.62 3.47
CA VAL A 45 20.10 -8.47 3.07
C VAL A 45 20.93 -7.55 2.19
N GLN A 46 20.39 -7.15 1.04
CA GLN A 46 21.00 -6.18 0.13
C GLN A 46 20.24 -4.85 0.19
N ARG A 47 20.97 -3.75 0.35
CA ARG A 47 20.42 -2.39 0.41
C ARG A 47 21.21 -1.46 -0.52
N GLU A 48 20.50 -0.52 -1.16
CA GLU A 48 21.13 0.50 -2.00
C GLU A 48 21.29 1.80 -1.20
N GLU A 49 22.54 2.26 -1.05
CA GLU A 49 22.87 3.56 -0.45
C GLU A 49 23.37 4.54 -1.53
N HIS A 50 23.57 5.81 -1.18
CA HIS A 50 24.01 6.83 -2.13
C HIS A 50 25.32 6.53 -2.88
N ASP A 51 26.23 5.78 -2.27
CA ASP A 51 27.55 5.43 -2.79
C ASP A 51 27.63 3.94 -3.20
N GLY A 52 26.50 3.32 -3.59
CA GLY A 52 26.43 1.97 -4.15
C GLY A 52 25.65 0.89 -3.35
N THR A 53 25.84 -0.36 -3.76
CA THR A 53 25.13 -1.52 -3.19
C THR A 53 25.86 -2.10 -1.98
N ARG A 54 25.12 -2.36 -0.89
CA ARG A 54 25.64 -2.99 0.35
C ARG A 54 25.00 -4.35 0.53
N ARG A 55 25.82 -5.33 0.91
CA ARG A 55 25.36 -6.68 1.27
C ARG A 55 25.75 -6.98 2.71
N TYR A 56 24.74 -7.37 3.48
CA TYR A 56 24.84 -7.68 4.90
C TYR A 56 24.62 -9.19 5.06
N TYR A 57 25.70 -9.96 5.13
CA TYR A 57 25.68 -11.41 5.32
C TYR A 57 25.52 -11.73 6.80
N ILE A 58 24.54 -12.57 7.12
CA ILE A 58 24.24 -12.95 8.50
C ILE A 58 25.11 -14.14 8.87
N GLU A 59 26.19 -13.89 9.63
CA GLU A 59 27.01 -14.93 10.23
C GLU A 59 26.46 -15.30 11.62
N LYS A 60 27.18 -16.17 12.35
CA LYS A 60 26.72 -16.67 13.64
C LYS A 60 26.67 -15.55 14.69
N ASP A 61 27.81 -14.90 14.89
CA ASP A 61 28.01 -13.91 15.95
C ASP A 61 28.11 -12.47 15.40
N ASP A 62 28.35 -12.33 14.09
CA ASP A 62 28.57 -11.05 13.41
C ASP A 62 27.67 -10.89 12.16
N ILE A 63 27.53 -9.65 11.70
CA ILE A 63 27.07 -9.31 10.36
C ILE A 63 28.27 -8.90 9.51
N HIS A 64 28.55 -9.64 8.44
CA HIS A 64 29.61 -9.31 7.49
C HIS A 64 29.06 -8.36 6.43
N ILE A 65 29.58 -7.14 6.41
CA ILE A 65 29.12 -6.04 5.57
C ILE A 65 30.12 -5.84 4.43
N VAL A 66 29.64 -6.00 3.20
CA VAL A 66 30.44 -5.86 1.98
C VAL A 66 29.85 -4.76 1.09
N GLY A 67 30.69 -3.81 0.70
CA GLY A 67 30.41 -2.76 -0.29
C GLY A 67 31.57 -2.62 -1.28
N GLU A 68 31.54 -1.61 -2.16
CA GLU A 68 32.56 -1.45 -3.23
C GLU A 68 33.99 -1.32 -2.69
N ASN A 69 34.18 -0.58 -1.58
CA ASN A 69 35.47 -0.38 -0.92
C ASN A 69 35.40 -0.72 0.58
N MET A 70 34.56 -1.70 0.95
CA MET A 70 34.24 -2.00 2.34
C MET A 70 34.09 -3.50 2.56
N ASP A 71 34.78 -4.00 3.59
CA ASP A 71 34.65 -5.36 4.11
C ASP A 71 34.87 -5.28 5.63
N LYS A 72 33.78 -5.35 6.39
CA LYS A 72 33.84 -5.26 7.87
C LYS A 72 32.85 -6.20 8.53
N ARG A 73 33.09 -6.51 9.80
CA ARG A 73 32.21 -7.31 10.65
C ARG A 73 31.76 -6.48 11.83
N VAL A 74 30.47 -6.50 12.09
CA VAL A 74 29.85 -5.79 13.22
C VAL A 74 29.09 -6.82 14.06
N PRO A 75 29.24 -6.82 15.39
CA PRO A 75 28.56 -7.78 16.26
C PRO A 75 27.05 -7.79 16.03
N ARG A 76 26.48 -8.99 15.93
CA ARG A 76 25.05 -9.15 15.66
C ARG A 76 24.16 -8.66 16.80
N GLU A 77 24.69 -8.67 18.03
CA GLU A 77 24.01 -8.16 19.23
C GLU A 77 23.78 -6.64 19.16
N ASP A 78 24.67 -5.90 18.50
CA ASP A 78 24.55 -4.44 18.39
C ASP A 78 23.33 -4.04 17.54
N PHE A 79 23.07 -4.77 16.45
CA PHE A 79 21.84 -4.62 15.65
C PHE A 79 20.58 -4.87 16.50
N HIS A 80 20.62 -5.84 17.41
CA HIS A 80 19.50 -6.14 18.31
C HIS A 80 19.26 -4.97 19.28
N THR A 81 20.33 -4.47 19.88
CA THR A 81 20.31 -3.37 20.85
C THR A 81 19.77 -2.09 20.21
N VAL A 82 20.31 -1.72 19.05
CA VAL A 82 19.91 -0.51 18.33
C VAL A 82 18.48 -0.61 17.81
N ALA A 83 18.04 -1.78 17.32
CA ALA A 83 16.63 -1.99 17.00
C ALA A 83 15.72 -1.76 18.22
N GLY A 84 16.15 -2.16 19.42
CA GLY A 84 15.44 -1.91 20.67
C GLY A 84 15.31 -0.42 20.99
N LEU A 85 16.39 0.36 20.84
CA LEU A 85 16.40 1.81 21.03
C LEU A 85 15.44 2.52 20.07
N ILE A 86 15.49 2.16 18.77
CA ILE A 86 14.60 2.72 17.76
C ILE A 86 13.13 2.41 18.08
N LEU A 87 12.82 1.15 18.42
CA LEU A 87 11.46 0.74 18.76
C LEU A 87 10.91 1.53 19.97
N GLN A 88 11.74 1.70 21.00
CA GLN A 88 11.37 2.46 22.18
C GLN A 88 11.08 3.92 21.82
N ALA A 89 11.96 4.58 21.07
CA ALA A 89 11.80 5.97 20.66
C ALA A 89 10.56 6.20 19.80
N VAL A 90 10.31 5.33 18.81
CA VAL A 90 9.13 5.39 17.95
C VAL A 90 7.83 5.20 18.76
N LYS A 91 7.82 4.29 19.74
CA LYS A 91 6.65 4.05 20.61
C LYS A 91 6.42 5.16 21.62
N SER A 92 7.47 5.79 22.15
CA SER A 92 7.35 6.86 23.14
C SER A 92 6.99 8.21 22.53
N SER A 93 7.33 8.45 21.26
CA SER A 93 7.01 9.71 20.60
C SER A 93 5.52 9.82 20.27
N SER A 94 4.93 10.99 20.51
CA SER A 94 3.56 11.34 20.08
C SER A 94 3.51 12.02 18.71
N VAL A 95 4.65 12.50 18.21
CA VAL A 95 4.80 13.17 16.92
C VAL A 95 5.40 12.23 15.87
N ASP A 96 5.32 12.57 14.59
CA ASP A 96 5.84 11.72 13.51
C ASP A 96 7.36 11.85 13.35
N ASP A 97 7.92 13.05 13.56
CA ASP A 97 9.36 13.28 13.56
C ASP A 97 9.96 12.83 14.90
N VAL A 98 10.91 11.90 14.86
CA VAL A 98 11.57 11.32 16.03
C VAL A 98 13.07 11.61 15.94
N VAL A 99 13.60 12.21 17.00
CA VAL A 99 15.04 12.46 17.16
C VAL A 99 15.78 11.14 17.31
N SER A 100 16.94 11.03 16.65
CA SER A 100 17.83 9.87 16.76
C SER A 100 18.16 9.56 18.23
N PRO A 101 17.94 8.32 18.71
CA PRO A 101 18.32 7.93 20.07
C PRO A 101 19.84 7.94 20.28
N ASP A 102 20.28 8.14 21.52
CA ASP A 102 21.71 8.15 21.87
C ASP A 102 22.42 6.86 21.41
N GLY A 103 23.58 7.02 20.75
CA GLY A 103 24.39 5.92 20.21
C GLY A 103 23.92 5.34 18.87
N VAL A 104 22.71 5.69 18.40
CA VAL A 104 22.22 5.17 17.11
C VAL A 104 23.01 5.74 15.94
N GLU A 105 23.35 7.04 15.94
CA GLU A 105 24.10 7.66 14.85
C GLU A 105 25.49 7.03 14.67
N GLU A 106 26.21 6.83 15.77
CA GLU A 106 27.53 6.17 15.76
C GLU A 106 27.43 4.75 15.20
N PHE A 107 26.36 4.03 15.54
CA PHE A 107 26.10 2.71 14.99
C PHE A 107 25.73 2.73 13.51
N LEU A 108 25.01 3.74 13.00
CA LEU A 108 24.74 3.85 11.56
C LEU A 108 26.03 3.98 10.75
N ASP A 109 26.97 4.79 11.21
CA ASP A 109 28.30 4.91 10.60
C ASP A 109 29.06 3.57 10.68
N GLU A 110 29.03 2.90 11.84
CA GLU A 110 29.62 1.57 12.02
C GLU A 110 28.96 0.50 11.15
N ALA A 111 27.66 0.60 10.87
CA ALA A 111 26.93 -0.29 9.98
C ALA A 111 26.99 0.14 8.50
N ALA A 112 27.64 1.28 8.20
CA ALA A 112 27.70 1.88 6.86
C ALA A 112 26.33 2.17 6.22
N ILE A 113 25.44 2.74 7.03
CA ILE A 113 24.12 3.23 6.62
C ILE A 113 24.18 4.74 6.56
N PHE A 114 23.96 5.31 5.38
CA PHE A 114 24.12 6.75 5.17
C PHE A 114 22.80 7.46 4.88
N ASP A 115 21.85 6.73 4.30
CA ASP A 115 20.48 7.19 4.13
C ASP A 115 19.55 6.30 4.96
N LEU A 116 18.51 6.86 5.58
CA LEU A 116 17.51 6.07 6.33
C LEU A 116 16.51 5.38 5.41
N GLU A 117 16.23 5.99 4.25
CA GLU A 117 15.48 5.37 3.17
C GLU A 117 16.46 4.85 2.12
N ALA A 118 16.23 3.64 1.62
CA ALA A 118 17.01 3.14 0.50
C ALA A 118 16.69 3.92 -0.77
N LYS A 119 17.70 4.11 -1.62
CA LYS A 119 17.55 4.83 -2.89
C LYS A 119 17.22 3.85 -4.01
N THR A 120 15.93 3.56 -4.20
CA THR A 120 15.48 2.66 -5.27
C THR A 120 14.41 3.28 -6.18
N ASP A 121 14.51 3.01 -7.49
CA ASP A 121 13.47 3.39 -8.46
C ASP A 121 12.28 2.40 -8.47
N ASP A 122 12.51 1.20 -7.95
CA ASP A 122 11.62 0.05 -8.03
C ASP A 122 10.69 -0.15 -6.82
N ARG A 123 10.79 0.74 -5.80
CA ARG A 123 10.03 0.76 -4.52
C ARG A 123 10.40 -0.34 -3.52
N THR A 124 11.52 -1.01 -3.72
CA THR A 124 12.07 -1.88 -2.68
C THR A 124 12.77 -1.04 -1.63
N ASP A 125 12.53 -1.32 -0.35
CA ASP A 125 13.28 -0.69 0.74
C ASP A 125 14.60 -1.45 0.96
N PHE A 126 14.61 -2.75 0.66
CA PHE A 126 15.78 -3.60 0.52
C PHE A 126 15.38 -4.93 -0.13
N SER A 127 16.38 -5.74 -0.49
CA SER A 127 16.19 -7.10 -0.98
C SER A 127 16.76 -8.14 -0.03
N VAL A 128 16.17 -9.33 0.00
CA VAL A 128 16.57 -10.41 0.91
C VAL A 128 16.90 -11.67 0.11
N ALA A 129 18.02 -12.30 0.46
CA ALA A 129 18.32 -13.68 0.08
C ALA A 129 17.98 -14.60 1.25
N PHE A 130 17.02 -15.51 1.04
CA PHE A 130 16.60 -16.49 2.03
C PHE A 130 17.40 -17.80 1.88
N TRP A 131 17.59 -18.52 2.99
CA TRP A 131 18.30 -19.82 3.10
C TRP A 131 19.78 -19.84 2.71
N HIS A 132 20.19 -19.16 1.64
CA HIS A 132 21.58 -19.12 1.17
C HIS A 132 21.93 -17.73 0.61
N PRO A 133 23.15 -17.21 0.81
CA PRO A 133 23.52 -15.87 0.33
C PRO A 133 23.49 -15.70 -1.19
N GLU A 134 23.66 -16.79 -1.94
CA GLU A 134 23.58 -16.80 -3.42
C GLU A 134 22.16 -17.07 -3.95
N ALA A 135 21.16 -17.20 -3.06
CA ALA A 135 19.78 -17.35 -3.49
C ALA A 135 19.30 -16.09 -4.24
N PRO A 136 18.33 -16.21 -5.16
CA PRO A 136 17.74 -15.06 -5.82
C PRO A 136 17.24 -14.02 -4.81
N LEU A 137 17.57 -12.76 -5.07
CA LEU A 137 17.14 -11.64 -4.25
C LEU A 137 15.64 -11.40 -4.42
N THR A 138 14.97 -11.24 -3.28
CA THR A 138 13.54 -10.94 -3.21
C THR A 138 13.37 -9.53 -2.63
N GLY A 139 12.80 -8.61 -3.40
CA GLY A 139 12.62 -7.22 -2.97
C GLY A 139 11.43 -7.07 -2.03
N PHE A 140 11.58 -6.27 -0.98
CA PHE A 140 10.53 -6.03 0.02
C PHE A 140 10.22 -4.55 0.16
N ASN A 141 8.97 -4.27 0.50
CA ASN A 141 8.57 -3.00 1.09
C ASN A 141 8.12 -3.22 2.53
N VAL A 142 8.51 -2.32 3.43
CA VAL A 142 8.19 -2.33 4.84
C VAL A 142 6.98 -1.44 5.09
N ARG A 143 6.05 -1.96 5.89
CA ARG A 143 4.90 -1.25 6.41
C ARG A 143 4.91 -1.38 7.92
N SER A 144 4.58 -0.29 8.62
CA SER A 144 4.63 -0.28 10.07
C SER A 144 3.34 0.26 10.66
N ARG A 145 2.74 -0.50 11.57
CA ARG A 145 1.60 -0.03 12.38
C ARG A 145 2.02 0.96 13.47
N LEU A 146 3.33 1.17 13.66
CA LEU A 146 3.88 2.17 14.56
C LEU A 146 3.93 3.57 13.94
N SER A 147 3.71 3.70 12.61
CA SER A 147 3.73 4.95 11.87
C SER A 147 2.48 5.15 11.01
N ILE A 148 2.41 6.27 10.27
CA ILE A 148 1.48 6.39 9.16
C ILE A 148 1.97 5.50 8.01
N MET A 149 1.18 4.50 7.63
CA MET A 149 1.51 3.64 6.50
C MET A 149 1.17 4.33 5.19
N ASN A 150 2.14 4.35 4.26
CA ASN A 150 1.86 4.74 2.89
C ASN A 150 0.79 3.80 2.30
N PRO A 151 -0.17 4.34 1.53
CA PRO A 151 -1.22 3.55 0.92
C PRO A 151 -0.65 2.58 -0.14
N LEU A 152 -1.34 1.47 -0.37
CA LEU A 152 -1.05 0.58 -1.51
C LEU A 152 -1.32 1.29 -2.84
N LEU A 153 -2.34 2.16 -2.84
CA LEU A 153 -2.67 3.06 -3.93
C LEU A 153 -2.93 4.45 -3.38
N ASP A 154 -2.08 5.42 -3.68
CA ASP A 154 -2.15 6.78 -3.10
C ASP A 154 -3.28 7.66 -3.64
N GLY A 155 -4.03 7.16 -4.63
CA GLY A 155 -5.01 7.97 -5.34
C GLY A 155 -4.33 8.86 -6.38
N GLY A 156 -4.62 10.15 -6.34
CA GLY A 156 -4.16 11.09 -7.36
C GLY A 156 -5.04 11.08 -8.62
N ARG A 157 -4.81 12.07 -9.49
CA ARG A 157 -5.63 12.28 -10.71
C ARG A 157 -5.70 11.07 -11.63
N THR A 158 -4.63 10.27 -11.65
CA THR A 158 -4.53 9.06 -12.48
C THR A 158 -5.38 7.90 -11.96
N ALA A 159 -5.75 7.91 -10.68
CA ALA A 159 -6.62 6.92 -10.07
C ALA A 159 -8.11 7.29 -10.11
N ASN A 160 -8.50 8.30 -10.90
CA ASN A 160 -9.89 8.74 -11.01
C ASN A 160 -10.72 7.80 -11.91
N LEU A 161 -11.90 7.43 -11.45
CA LEU A 161 -12.94 6.72 -12.18
C LEU A 161 -13.99 7.72 -12.64
N LYS A 162 -14.35 7.70 -13.91
CA LYS A 162 -15.33 8.60 -14.53
C LYS A 162 -16.73 7.97 -14.48
N LEU A 163 -17.68 8.75 -13.98
CA LEU A 163 -19.10 8.46 -14.03
C LEU A 163 -19.79 9.49 -14.91
N GLU A 164 -20.49 9.06 -15.94
CA GLU A 164 -21.31 9.94 -16.77
C GLU A 164 -22.56 10.36 -16.00
N GLN A 165 -22.89 11.66 -16.04
CA GLN A 165 -24.15 12.19 -15.58
C GLN A 165 -25.23 11.91 -16.63
N THR A 166 -26.21 11.08 -16.29
CA THR A 166 -27.34 10.71 -17.14
C THR A 166 -28.68 10.99 -16.44
N GLY A 167 -29.80 10.78 -17.13
CA GLY A 167 -31.12 11.19 -16.65
C GLY A 167 -31.49 12.57 -17.19
N ILE A 168 -31.79 13.52 -16.31
CA ILE A 168 -32.06 14.91 -16.71
C ILE A 168 -30.76 15.63 -17.08
N LYS A 169 -30.74 16.33 -18.23
CA LYS A 169 -29.62 17.19 -18.61
C LYS A 169 -29.58 18.44 -17.73
N PHE A 170 -28.46 18.66 -17.05
CA PHE A 170 -28.29 19.86 -16.24
C PHE A 170 -27.80 21.05 -17.06
N ALA A 171 -28.45 22.20 -16.86
CA ALA A 171 -27.96 23.48 -17.36
C ALA A 171 -26.73 23.94 -16.53
N VAL A 172 -25.91 24.80 -17.12
CA VAL A 172 -24.68 25.31 -16.47
C VAL A 172 -24.94 25.91 -15.07
N PRO A 173 -26.00 26.70 -14.83
CA PRO A 173 -26.28 27.22 -13.48
C PRO A 173 -26.55 26.11 -12.44
N THR A 174 -27.20 25.02 -12.85
CA THR A 174 -27.46 23.87 -11.98
C THR A 174 -26.16 23.17 -11.59
N VAL A 175 -25.26 22.96 -12.57
CA VAL A 175 -23.95 22.37 -12.31
C VAL A 175 -23.09 23.25 -11.40
N ASN A 176 -23.07 24.56 -11.65
CA ASN A 176 -22.36 25.51 -10.79
C ASN A 176 -22.88 25.46 -9.36
N LYS A 177 -24.21 25.36 -9.16
CA LYS A 177 -24.81 25.22 -7.83
C LYS A 177 -24.42 23.92 -7.13
N ILE A 178 -24.31 22.80 -7.86
CA ILE A 178 -23.86 21.52 -7.30
C ILE A 178 -22.38 21.61 -6.91
N ASN A 179 -21.52 22.10 -7.80
CA ASN A 179 -20.08 22.19 -7.53
C ASN A 179 -19.76 23.19 -6.41
N ALA A 180 -20.56 24.25 -6.24
CA ALA A 180 -20.41 25.25 -5.19
C ALA A 180 -21.01 24.84 -3.82
N LEU A 181 -21.41 23.58 -3.62
CA LEU A 181 -21.74 23.09 -2.28
C LEU A 181 -20.55 23.32 -1.33
N PRO A 182 -20.81 23.74 -0.06
CA PRO A 182 -19.75 24.01 0.91
C PRO A 182 -18.84 22.81 1.11
N GLU A 183 -17.57 23.09 1.41
CA GLU A 183 -16.61 22.05 1.79
C GLU A 183 -17.05 21.38 3.09
N SER A 184 -17.05 20.05 3.08
CA SER A 184 -17.36 19.22 4.22
C SER A 184 -16.64 17.87 4.07
N PRO A 185 -16.43 17.10 5.16
CA PRO A 185 -15.86 15.75 5.06
C PRO A 185 -16.65 14.80 4.14
N ASN A 186 -17.89 15.15 3.78
CA ASN A 186 -18.80 14.37 2.94
C ASN A 186 -19.20 15.12 1.66
N GLU A 187 -18.49 16.18 1.28
CA GLU A 187 -18.86 17.05 0.15
C GLU A 187 -19.11 16.29 -1.17
N VAL A 188 -18.31 15.24 -1.42
CA VAL A 188 -18.45 14.39 -2.61
C VAL A 188 -19.79 13.65 -2.58
N ALA A 189 -20.15 13.07 -1.43
CA ALA A 189 -21.41 12.36 -1.26
C ALA A 189 -22.61 13.32 -1.32
N GLU A 190 -22.49 14.52 -0.73
CA GLU A 190 -23.51 15.56 -0.78
C GLU A 190 -23.78 16.02 -2.22
N ARG A 191 -22.74 16.18 -3.05
CA ARG A 191 -22.87 16.47 -4.48
C ARG A 191 -23.55 15.33 -5.23
N MET A 192 -23.18 14.06 -4.95
CA MET A 192 -23.83 12.89 -5.54
C MET A 192 -25.32 12.81 -5.20
N MET A 193 -25.69 13.00 -3.92
CA MET A 193 -27.08 13.02 -3.49
C MET A 193 -27.86 14.19 -4.10
N MET A 194 -27.24 15.37 -4.25
CA MET A 194 -27.88 16.52 -4.90
C MET A 194 -28.14 16.25 -6.39
N ILE A 195 -27.22 15.59 -7.09
CA ILE A 195 -27.41 15.14 -8.48
C ILE A 195 -28.64 14.23 -8.56
N GLU A 196 -28.77 13.24 -7.68
CA GLU A 196 -29.90 12.31 -7.65
C GLU A 196 -31.22 13.01 -7.33
N ARG A 197 -31.25 13.91 -6.34
CA ARG A 197 -32.43 14.72 -5.98
C ARG A 197 -32.94 15.59 -7.13
N LEU A 198 -32.04 16.04 -8.00
CA LEU A 198 -32.37 16.83 -9.19
C LEU A 198 -32.77 15.96 -10.40
N GLY A 199 -32.93 14.65 -10.22
CA GLY A 199 -33.30 13.71 -11.29
C GLY A 199 -32.14 13.31 -12.21
N GLY A 200 -30.90 13.60 -11.82
CA GLY A 200 -29.71 13.06 -12.45
C GLY A 200 -29.37 11.68 -11.89
N SER A 201 -28.45 10.98 -12.56
CA SER A 201 -27.89 9.72 -12.12
C SER A 201 -26.44 9.62 -12.58
N LEU A 202 -25.60 8.93 -11.81
CA LEU A 202 -24.19 8.72 -12.15
C LEU A 202 -23.98 7.27 -12.57
N LYS A 203 -23.49 7.06 -13.79
CA LYS A 203 -23.21 5.72 -14.32
C LYS A 203 -21.74 5.60 -14.65
N TYR A 204 -21.10 4.50 -14.23
CA TYR A 204 -19.71 4.24 -14.62
C TYR A 204 -19.54 4.33 -16.14
N SER A 205 -18.56 5.12 -16.57
CA SER A 205 -18.24 5.36 -17.98
C SER A 205 -16.86 4.81 -18.32
N ASP A 206 -15.82 5.26 -17.61
CA ASP A 206 -14.44 4.88 -17.91
C ASP A 206 -13.50 5.16 -16.73
N VAL A 207 -12.21 4.88 -16.91
CA VAL A 207 -11.13 5.33 -16.02
C VAL A 207 -10.48 6.56 -16.65
N ALA A 208 -10.17 7.58 -15.85
CA ALA A 208 -9.72 8.88 -16.36
C ALA A 208 -8.35 8.80 -17.04
N ASP A 209 -7.43 8.00 -16.48
CA ASP A 209 -6.12 7.74 -17.06
C ASP A 209 -6.13 6.48 -17.92
N ARG A 210 -5.55 6.57 -19.11
CA ARG A 210 -5.54 5.49 -20.09
C ARG A 210 -4.65 4.32 -19.65
N VAL A 211 -3.53 4.58 -18.97
CA VAL A 211 -2.64 3.51 -18.48
C VAL A 211 -3.33 2.78 -17.34
N PHE A 212 -3.91 3.52 -16.39
CA PHE A 212 -4.62 2.89 -15.28
C PHE A 212 -5.83 2.09 -15.75
N ARG A 213 -6.56 2.59 -16.76
CA ARG A 213 -7.61 1.83 -17.45
C ARG A 213 -7.09 0.47 -17.92
N CYS A 214 -6.00 0.46 -18.68
CA CYS A 214 -5.40 -0.79 -19.18
C CYS A 214 -4.96 -1.70 -18.02
N ASN A 215 -4.34 -1.15 -16.98
CA ASN A 215 -3.91 -1.90 -15.80
C ASN A 215 -5.07 -2.58 -15.09
N LEU A 216 -6.21 -1.90 -14.92
CA LEU A 216 -7.41 -2.49 -14.32
C LEU A 216 -8.03 -3.56 -15.24
N LEU A 217 -7.98 -3.38 -16.56
CA LEU A 217 -8.45 -4.37 -17.53
C LEU A 217 -7.56 -5.63 -17.57
N MET A 218 -6.29 -5.53 -17.17
CA MET A 218 -5.41 -6.70 -16.98
C MET A 218 -5.86 -7.57 -15.78
N ILE A 219 -6.57 -7.00 -14.81
CA ILE A 219 -7.19 -7.77 -13.72
C ILE A 219 -8.47 -8.47 -14.22
N ASP A 220 -9.39 -7.69 -14.81
CA ASP A 220 -10.59 -8.19 -15.50
C ASP A 220 -11.23 -7.06 -16.32
N LEU A 221 -11.86 -7.43 -17.45
CA LEU A 221 -12.58 -6.47 -18.30
C LEU A 221 -13.69 -5.70 -17.56
N HIS A 222 -14.32 -6.30 -16.55
CA HIS A 222 -15.38 -5.69 -15.76
C HIS A 222 -14.89 -5.07 -14.43
N PHE A 223 -13.62 -5.26 -14.08
CA PHE A 223 -13.08 -4.82 -12.79
C PHE A 223 -13.20 -3.31 -12.54
N PRO A 224 -12.93 -2.42 -13.52
CA PRO A 224 -13.10 -0.97 -13.31
C PRO A 224 -14.49 -0.57 -12.82
N ARG A 225 -15.54 -1.22 -13.34
CA ARG A 225 -16.93 -0.94 -12.97
C ARG A 225 -17.25 -1.44 -11.55
N MET A 226 -16.74 -2.61 -11.19
CA MET A 226 -16.84 -3.13 -9.82
C MET A 226 -16.15 -2.17 -8.84
N LEU A 227 -14.94 -1.72 -9.16
CA LEU A 227 -14.17 -0.80 -8.32
C LEU A 227 -14.87 0.56 -8.17
N ALA A 228 -15.47 1.09 -9.24
CA ALA A 228 -16.26 2.32 -9.18
C ALA A 228 -17.45 2.20 -8.23
N GLU A 229 -18.11 1.05 -8.22
CA GLU A 229 -19.22 0.81 -7.30
C GLU A 229 -18.75 0.69 -5.84
N MET A 230 -17.60 0.06 -5.58
CA MET A 230 -17.01 0.01 -4.24
C MET A 230 -16.70 1.42 -3.71
N VAL A 231 -16.12 2.29 -4.54
CA VAL A 231 -15.83 3.68 -4.17
C VAL A 231 -17.13 4.48 -3.97
N ARG A 232 -18.16 4.22 -4.78
CA ARG A 232 -19.48 4.83 -4.61
C ARG A 232 -20.11 4.46 -3.26
N ILE A 233 -20.09 3.19 -2.89
CA ILE A 233 -20.57 2.69 -1.58
C ILE A 233 -19.78 3.34 -0.44
N MET A 234 -18.46 3.45 -0.56
CA MET A 234 -17.65 4.15 0.44
C MET A 234 -18.12 5.59 0.68
N HIS A 235 -18.44 6.33 -0.38
CA HIS A 235 -18.89 7.71 -0.24
C HIS A 235 -20.31 7.82 0.30
N LEU A 236 -21.25 7.00 -0.19
CA LEU A 236 -22.68 7.12 0.15
C LEU A 236 -23.02 6.44 1.48
N ASP A 237 -22.45 5.26 1.73
CA ASP A 237 -22.81 4.40 2.86
C ASP A 237 -21.75 4.38 3.96
N GLY A 238 -20.56 4.94 3.71
CA GLY A 238 -19.48 5.03 4.69
C GLY A 238 -18.70 3.73 4.94
N ILE A 239 -18.98 2.67 4.17
CA ILE A 239 -18.27 1.39 4.27
C ILE A 239 -16.88 1.52 3.65
N THR A 240 -15.82 1.27 4.41
CA THR A 240 -14.44 1.50 3.94
C THR A 240 -13.62 0.21 3.82
N ARG A 241 -13.86 -0.79 4.68
CA ARG A 241 -13.08 -2.04 4.67
C ARG A 241 -13.35 -2.82 3.39
N ILE A 242 -12.30 -3.29 2.74
CA ILE A 242 -12.43 -3.99 1.45
C ILE A 242 -13.28 -5.26 1.57
N SER A 243 -13.13 -6.01 2.67
CA SER A 243 -13.95 -7.20 2.93
C SER A 243 -15.44 -6.90 3.02
N GLU A 244 -15.84 -5.84 3.71
CA GLU A 244 -17.24 -5.41 3.85
C GLU A 244 -17.80 -4.85 2.54
N LEU A 245 -16.99 -4.10 1.80
CA LEU A 245 -17.34 -3.63 0.46
C LEU A 245 -17.57 -4.80 -0.50
N ALA A 246 -16.74 -5.84 -0.46
CA ALA A 246 -16.91 -7.02 -1.31
C ALA A 246 -18.22 -7.76 -1.01
N GLU A 247 -18.63 -7.88 0.25
CA GLU A 247 -19.94 -8.44 0.62
C GLU A 247 -21.10 -7.58 0.13
N THR A 248 -20.97 -6.25 0.20
CA THR A 248 -22.01 -5.33 -0.31
C THR A 248 -22.12 -5.41 -1.85
N ILE A 249 -21.00 -5.54 -2.55
CA ILE A 249 -20.95 -5.74 -4.00
C ILE A 249 -21.57 -7.08 -4.41
N LYS A 250 -21.35 -8.14 -3.61
CA LYS A 250 -21.95 -9.45 -3.81
C LYS A 250 -23.48 -9.39 -3.78
N GLN A 251 -24.05 -8.63 -2.83
CA GLN A 251 -25.51 -8.47 -2.71
C GLN A 251 -26.11 -7.61 -3.83
N SER A 252 -25.45 -6.51 -4.17
CA SER A 252 -25.93 -5.56 -5.19
C SER A 252 -25.70 -6.04 -6.63
N ASN A 253 -24.74 -6.95 -6.85
CA ASN A 253 -24.37 -7.53 -8.15
C ASN A 253 -24.31 -6.48 -9.27
N PRO A 254 -23.45 -5.45 -9.18
CA PRO A 254 -23.43 -4.33 -10.11
C PRO A 254 -23.04 -4.73 -11.54
N LEU A 255 -22.42 -5.91 -11.69
CA LEU A 255 -22.03 -6.48 -12.98
C LEU A 255 -23.13 -7.34 -13.62
N LYS A 256 -24.21 -7.66 -12.88
CA LYS A 256 -25.31 -8.53 -13.33
C LYS A 256 -24.82 -9.91 -13.81
N ILE A 257 -23.89 -10.49 -13.05
CA ILE A 257 -23.35 -11.83 -13.33
C ILE A 257 -24.19 -12.92 -12.63
N LYS A 258 -24.01 -14.17 -13.03
CA LYS A 258 -24.77 -15.30 -12.49
C LYS A 258 -24.46 -15.53 -11.00
N GLU A 259 -25.48 -15.85 -10.22
CA GLU A 259 -25.37 -16.20 -8.79
C GLU A 259 -24.36 -17.31 -8.49
N GLU A 260 -24.20 -18.28 -9.40
CA GLU A 260 -23.20 -19.34 -9.22
C GLU A 260 -21.77 -18.80 -9.24
N LEU A 261 -21.49 -17.84 -10.12
CA LEU A 261 -20.18 -17.19 -10.22
C LEU A 261 -19.89 -16.34 -8.97
N ILE A 262 -20.94 -15.79 -8.36
CA ILE A 262 -20.84 -15.03 -7.12
C ILE A 262 -20.61 -15.96 -5.93
N ASN A 263 -21.50 -16.94 -5.72
CA ASN A 263 -21.57 -17.70 -4.47
C ASN A 263 -20.66 -18.93 -4.46
N LYS A 264 -20.49 -19.64 -5.59
CA LYS A 264 -19.66 -20.85 -5.65
C LYS A 264 -18.19 -20.52 -5.95
N HIS A 265 -17.97 -19.53 -6.82
CA HIS A 265 -16.61 -19.15 -7.25
C HIS A 265 -16.05 -17.94 -6.49
N GLY A 266 -16.85 -17.18 -5.75
CA GLY A 266 -16.37 -16.01 -5.00
C GLY A 266 -15.84 -14.90 -5.90
N PHE A 267 -16.43 -14.70 -7.10
CA PHE A 267 -15.86 -13.84 -8.14
C PHE A 267 -15.42 -12.46 -7.67
N TYR A 268 -16.27 -11.75 -6.92
CA TYR A 268 -15.94 -10.39 -6.46
C TYR A 268 -14.75 -10.38 -5.51
N GLU A 269 -14.74 -11.26 -4.51
CA GLU A 269 -13.62 -11.43 -3.58
C GLU A 269 -12.33 -11.78 -4.33
N PHE A 270 -12.41 -12.74 -5.25
CA PHE A 270 -11.27 -13.15 -6.06
C PHE A 270 -10.68 -11.98 -6.85
N LYS A 271 -11.52 -11.19 -7.54
CA LYS A 271 -11.04 -10.07 -8.36
C LYS A 271 -10.42 -8.94 -7.54
N ILE A 272 -11.00 -8.59 -6.40
CA ILE A 272 -10.41 -7.55 -5.55
C ILE A 272 -9.09 -8.03 -4.91
N LYS A 273 -8.98 -9.31 -4.53
CA LYS A 273 -7.72 -9.91 -4.05
C LYS A 273 -6.61 -9.84 -5.10
N GLN A 274 -6.90 -10.19 -6.35
CA GLN A 274 -5.93 -10.08 -7.45
C GLN A 274 -5.43 -8.63 -7.63
N PHE A 275 -6.34 -7.66 -7.56
CA PHE A 275 -5.96 -6.24 -7.66
C PHE A 275 -5.10 -5.78 -6.48
N LEU A 276 -5.50 -6.11 -5.25
CA LEU A 276 -4.72 -5.76 -4.05
C LEU A 276 -3.32 -6.36 -4.09
N LEU A 277 -3.20 -7.63 -4.49
CA LEU A 277 -1.90 -8.29 -4.65
C LEU A 277 -1.06 -7.59 -5.72
N ALA A 278 -1.64 -7.24 -6.87
CA ALA A 278 -0.93 -6.50 -7.91
C ALA A 278 -0.41 -5.14 -7.41
N LEU A 279 -1.19 -4.41 -6.60
CA LEU A 279 -0.75 -3.16 -5.96
C LEU A 279 0.39 -3.40 -4.97
N ALA A 280 0.27 -4.42 -4.11
CA ALA A 280 1.30 -4.77 -3.13
C ALA A 280 2.63 -5.18 -3.81
N LEU A 281 2.55 -5.83 -4.97
CA LEU A 281 3.69 -6.21 -5.81
C LEU A 281 4.09 -5.12 -6.83
N GLY A 282 3.68 -3.87 -6.60
CA GLY A 282 4.26 -2.71 -7.29
C GLY A 282 3.48 -2.14 -8.47
N MET A 283 2.25 -2.60 -8.77
CA MET A 283 1.38 -1.94 -9.76
C MET A 283 1.20 -0.45 -9.40
N ARG A 284 1.28 0.43 -10.40
CA ARG A 284 1.05 1.88 -10.26
C ARG A 284 0.03 2.34 -11.31
N PRO A 285 -0.82 3.34 -11.03
CA PRO A 285 -1.77 3.84 -12.03
C PRO A 285 -1.13 4.30 -13.33
N ALA A 286 -0.03 5.06 -13.24
CA ALA A 286 0.63 5.69 -14.37
C ALA A 286 1.79 4.88 -14.99
N LYS A 287 2.03 3.64 -14.53
CA LYS A 287 3.07 2.75 -15.09
C LYS A 287 2.39 1.52 -15.67
N ILE A 288 2.74 1.14 -16.89
CA ILE A 288 2.16 -0.03 -17.56
C ILE A 288 2.34 -1.27 -16.68
N TYR A 289 1.24 -1.97 -16.43
CA TYR A 289 1.22 -3.28 -15.79
C TYR A 289 0.82 -4.33 -16.82
N ASN A 290 1.65 -5.35 -16.95
CA ASN A 290 1.52 -6.44 -17.92
C ASN A 290 1.38 -7.81 -17.25
N GLY A 291 1.21 -7.86 -15.93
CA GLY A 291 1.08 -9.10 -15.16
C GLY A 291 2.41 -9.74 -14.74
N THR A 292 3.56 -9.14 -15.05
CA THR A 292 4.85 -9.56 -14.49
C THR A 292 5.16 -8.79 -13.21
N ASP A 293 5.81 -9.45 -12.26
CA ASP A 293 6.12 -8.87 -10.96
C ASP A 293 7.10 -7.68 -11.10
N SER A 294 6.89 -6.66 -10.25
CA SER A 294 7.91 -5.65 -9.97
C SER A 294 9.10 -6.29 -9.24
N ALA A 295 10.16 -5.53 -8.99
CA ALA A 295 11.22 -5.96 -8.06
C ALA A 295 10.69 -6.26 -6.64
N VAL A 296 9.52 -5.71 -6.28
CA VAL A 296 8.81 -5.99 -5.02
C VAL A 296 8.13 -7.35 -5.11
N GLU A 297 8.63 -8.32 -4.36
CA GLU A 297 8.11 -9.69 -4.25
C GLU A 297 7.38 -9.96 -2.94
N GLY A 298 7.48 -9.05 -1.97
CA GLY A 298 6.83 -9.20 -0.68
C GLY A 298 6.70 -7.91 0.12
N LEU A 299 6.04 -8.04 1.26
CA LEU A 299 5.82 -6.98 2.23
C LEU A 299 6.25 -7.47 3.62
N LEU A 300 7.00 -6.62 4.33
CA LEU A 300 7.31 -6.80 5.73
C LEU A 300 6.40 -5.90 6.56
N LEU A 301 5.63 -6.47 7.47
CA LEU A 301 4.73 -5.72 8.36
C LEU A 301 5.33 -5.70 9.76
N VAL A 302 5.69 -4.52 10.26
CA VAL A 302 5.93 -4.28 11.69
C VAL A 302 4.58 -4.07 12.37
N ASP A 303 4.22 -4.98 13.27
CA ASP A 303 2.96 -4.88 14.00
C ASP A 303 3.02 -3.87 15.17
N GLY A 304 1.93 -3.74 15.92
CA GLY A 304 1.88 -2.80 17.06
C GLY A 304 2.79 -3.18 18.24
N ASN A 305 3.20 -4.44 18.34
CA ASN A 305 4.12 -4.93 19.34
C ASN A 305 5.58 -4.78 18.91
N GLY A 306 5.83 -4.63 17.61
CA GLY A 306 7.17 -4.57 17.01
C GLY A 306 7.59 -5.89 16.38
N ASP A 307 6.73 -6.90 16.32
CA ASP A 307 7.03 -8.12 15.57
C ASP A 307 7.10 -7.80 14.06
N VAL A 308 8.11 -8.35 13.38
CA VAL A 308 8.26 -8.24 11.93
C VAL A 308 7.68 -9.49 11.27
N LEU A 309 6.61 -9.30 10.49
CA LEU A 309 5.90 -10.36 9.79
C LEU A 309 6.19 -10.29 8.28
N CYS A 310 6.52 -11.41 7.67
CA CYS A 310 6.74 -11.50 6.23
C CYS A 310 5.49 -12.01 5.49
N TYR A 311 5.13 -11.31 4.41
CA TYR A 311 4.17 -11.75 3.41
C TYR A 311 4.87 -11.77 2.06
N HIS A 312 5.00 -12.95 1.47
CA HIS A 312 5.75 -13.15 0.23
C HIS A 312 4.84 -13.67 -0.88
N LYS A 313 5.11 -13.31 -2.15
CA LYS A 313 4.28 -13.71 -3.30
C LYS A 313 4.15 -15.23 -3.48
N SER A 314 5.13 -16.02 -3.03
CA SER A 314 5.03 -17.48 -3.07
C SER A 314 3.96 -18.03 -2.10
N GLU A 315 3.67 -17.31 -1.02
CA GLU A 315 2.58 -17.60 -0.08
C GLU A 315 1.29 -16.88 -0.51
N LYS A 316 0.98 -16.98 -1.81
CA LYS A 316 -0.04 -16.18 -2.49
C LYS A 316 -1.36 -16.09 -1.74
N LYS A 317 -1.92 -17.24 -1.34
CA LYS A 317 -3.23 -17.29 -0.67
C LYS A 317 -3.21 -16.49 0.63
N THR A 318 -2.20 -16.71 1.47
CA THR A 318 -2.06 -16.01 2.74
C THR A 318 -1.88 -14.51 2.54
N PHE A 319 -1.11 -14.11 1.53
CA PHE A 319 -0.88 -12.71 1.21
C PHE A 319 -2.16 -12.02 0.68
N GLU A 320 -2.88 -12.66 -0.25
CA GLU A 320 -4.18 -12.18 -0.75
C GLU A 320 -5.20 -12.04 0.39
N ASP A 321 -5.30 -13.04 1.27
CA ASP A 321 -6.19 -13.00 2.43
C ASP A 321 -5.80 -11.88 3.40
N PHE A 322 -4.50 -11.72 3.71
CA PHE A 322 -4.00 -10.62 4.52
C PHE A 322 -4.42 -9.27 3.93
N LEU A 323 -4.13 -9.02 2.65
CA LEU A 323 -4.48 -7.75 2.00
C LEU A 323 -5.99 -7.51 2.02
N PHE A 324 -6.80 -8.53 1.75
CA PHE A 324 -8.26 -8.42 1.74
C PHE A 324 -8.85 -8.03 3.10
N PHE A 325 -8.36 -8.61 4.19
CA PHE A 325 -8.85 -8.31 5.54
C PHE A 325 -8.22 -7.07 6.18
N ASN A 326 -7.06 -6.61 5.68
CA ASN A 326 -6.29 -5.53 6.29
C ASN A 326 -6.16 -4.29 5.40
N THR A 327 -7.02 -4.12 4.40
CA THR A 327 -7.08 -2.90 3.57
C THR A 327 -8.45 -2.23 3.61
N ARG A 328 -8.45 -0.94 3.30
CA ARG A 328 -9.65 -0.11 3.19
C ARG A 328 -9.52 0.92 2.08
N LEU A 329 -10.65 1.36 1.54
CA LEU A 329 -10.71 2.57 0.75
C LEU A 329 -10.59 3.81 1.64
N GLU A 330 -9.98 4.86 1.12
CA GLU A 330 -9.80 6.14 1.81
C GLU A 330 -10.28 7.29 0.92
N LYS A 331 -10.69 8.40 1.53
CA LYS A 331 -11.00 9.63 0.80
C LYS A 331 -9.70 10.36 0.47
N GLY A 332 -9.40 10.53 -0.81
CA GLY A 332 -8.29 11.37 -1.30
C GLY A 332 -8.58 12.86 -1.12
N SER A 333 -7.58 13.71 -1.37
CA SER A 333 -7.78 15.16 -1.33
C SER A 333 -8.51 15.60 -2.60
N VAL A 334 -9.72 16.13 -2.43
CA VAL A 334 -10.60 16.58 -3.53
C VAL A 334 -9.88 17.56 -4.46
N ASP A 335 -9.18 18.54 -3.90
CA ASP A 335 -8.44 19.55 -4.67
C ASP A 335 -7.15 19.04 -5.30
N LYS A 336 -6.36 18.23 -4.58
CA LYS A 336 -5.11 17.68 -5.12
C LYS A 336 -5.40 16.71 -6.26
N ASP A 337 -6.35 15.81 -6.01
CA ASP A 337 -6.66 14.67 -6.86
C ASP A 337 -7.73 14.98 -7.92
N LYS A 338 -8.33 16.18 -7.86
CA LYS A 338 -9.28 16.74 -8.84
C LYS A 338 -10.43 15.77 -9.17
N TYR A 339 -11.21 15.43 -8.14
CA TYR A 339 -12.38 14.57 -8.24
C TYR A 339 -13.55 15.16 -7.43
N GLY A 340 -14.73 14.57 -7.51
CA GLY A 340 -15.88 15.01 -6.71
C GLY A 340 -16.64 16.22 -7.26
N PHE A 341 -16.40 16.59 -8.52
CA PHE A 341 -17.09 17.69 -9.21
C PHE A 341 -17.67 17.21 -10.53
N LEU A 342 -18.73 17.87 -11.00
CA LEU A 342 -19.23 17.72 -12.36
C LEU A 342 -18.36 18.57 -13.31
N GLU A 343 -17.75 17.92 -14.30
CA GLU A 343 -16.91 18.53 -15.32
C GLU A 343 -17.45 18.20 -16.70
N LYS A 344 -17.38 19.15 -17.64
CA LYS A 344 -17.88 18.97 -19.00
C LYS A 344 -16.77 18.47 -19.92
N GLU A 345 -16.94 17.30 -20.54
CA GLU A 345 -16.06 16.74 -21.55
C GLU A 345 -16.90 16.41 -22.80
N ASN A 346 -16.55 16.97 -23.97
CA ASN A 346 -17.23 16.71 -25.26
C ASN A 346 -18.76 16.89 -25.25
N GLY A 347 -19.28 17.85 -24.48
CA GLY A 347 -20.72 18.12 -24.40
C GLY A 347 -21.46 17.36 -23.31
N THR A 348 -20.81 16.38 -22.67
CA THR A 348 -21.38 15.55 -21.60
C THR A 348 -20.74 15.90 -20.25
N TYR A 349 -21.52 15.83 -19.16
CA TYR A 349 -20.99 16.02 -17.81
C TYR A 349 -20.53 14.70 -17.21
N TYR A 350 -19.37 14.71 -16.58
CA TYR A 350 -18.80 13.59 -15.85
C TYR A 350 -18.54 13.98 -14.40
N PHE A 351 -18.74 13.03 -13.50
CA PHE A 351 -18.35 13.09 -12.10
C PHE A 351 -17.22 12.10 -11.86
N LYS A 352 -16.13 12.53 -11.23
CA LYS A 352 -14.98 11.66 -10.96
C LYS A 352 -14.99 11.19 -9.51
N LEU A 353 -14.70 9.92 -9.28
CA LEU A 353 -14.41 9.34 -7.96
C LEU A 353 -12.95 8.89 -7.92
N ASN A 354 -12.26 9.10 -6.80
CA ASN A 354 -10.85 8.73 -6.66
C ASN A 354 -10.69 7.39 -5.94
N VAL A 355 -9.81 6.52 -6.45
CA VAL A 355 -9.47 5.26 -5.77
C VAL A 355 -8.20 5.47 -4.94
N LYS A 356 -8.33 5.51 -3.63
CA LYS A 356 -7.21 5.45 -2.68
C LYS A 356 -7.38 4.25 -1.76
N ILE A 357 -6.33 3.46 -1.58
CA ILE A 357 -6.35 2.22 -0.78
C ILE A 357 -5.24 2.22 0.25
N GLY A 358 -5.61 2.23 1.52
CA GLY A 358 -4.70 2.18 2.66
C GLY A 358 -4.73 0.83 3.39
N LEU A 359 -3.70 0.55 4.18
CA LEU A 359 -3.69 -0.54 5.14
C LEU A 359 -4.37 -0.11 6.45
N VAL A 360 -5.03 -1.06 7.11
CA VAL A 360 -5.70 -0.84 8.39
C VAL A 360 -4.66 -0.78 9.52
N LYS A 361 -4.66 0.32 10.28
CA LYS A 361 -3.72 0.54 11.39
C LYS A 361 -3.94 -0.39 12.59
N ARG A 362 -5.16 -0.89 12.83
CA ARG A 362 -5.52 -1.76 13.95
C ARG A 362 -6.54 -2.83 13.55
#